data_AF-A0A6B3EQN6-F1
#
_entry.id   AF-A0A6B3EQN6-F1
#
_cell.length_a   1.000
_cell.length_b   1.000
_cell.length_c   1.000
_cell.angle_alpha   90.00
_cell.angle_beta   90.00
_cell.angle_gamma   90.00
#
_symmetry.space_group_name_H-M   'P 1'
#
loop_
_entity.id
_entity.type
_entity.pdbx_description
1 polymer ?
#
loop_
_entity_poly.entity_id
_entity_poly.type
_entity_poly.pdbx_seq_one_letter_code
_entity_poly.pdbx_strand_id
1 'polypeptide(L)'
;QDIPDTGSLRGDLDAFVDGFDDEETARRASLMRGIGQAAHADAELEAALRELIVEPCRRYFTPMLRRAMARGELAPENRAVDFIVHMVLGGVLAPELMEGRMVTQAGLRRYVHA
;
A
#
# COMPACT_ATOMS: atom_id res chain seq x y z
N GLN A 1 -6.96 -11.17 5.99
CA GLN A 1 -5.89 -11.96 5.35
C GLN A 1 -4.74 -12.04 6.35
N ASP A 2 -4.12 -13.21 6.46
CA ASP A 2 -2.89 -13.33 7.26
C ASP A 2 -1.76 -12.54 6.58
N ILE A 3 -0.91 -11.93 7.39
CA ILE A 3 0.24 -11.16 6.90
C ILE A 3 1.27 -12.18 6.41
N PRO A 4 1.73 -12.12 5.13
CA PRO A 4 2.70 -13.06 4.59
C PRO A 4 3.97 -13.11 5.43
N ASP A 5 4.60 -14.28 5.58
CA ASP A 5 5.92 -14.45 6.19
C ASP A 5 6.69 -15.52 5.41
N THR A 6 7.14 -15.12 4.23
CA THR A 6 7.85 -15.95 3.26
C THR A 6 9.33 -16.16 3.62
N GLY A 7 9.80 -15.52 4.68
CA GLY A 7 11.21 -15.55 5.14
C GLY A 7 12.08 -14.42 4.58
N SER A 8 11.55 -13.55 3.72
CA SER A 8 12.23 -12.33 3.26
C SER A 8 11.24 -11.18 3.06
N LEU A 9 11.68 -9.93 3.25
CA LEU A 9 10.86 -8.74 2.97
C LEU A 9 10.44 -8.70 1.50
N ARG A 10 11.36 -9.07 0.60
CA ARG A 10 11.07 -9.15 -0.84
C ARG A 10 9.94 -10.12 -1.13
N GLY A 11 10.02 -11.35 -0.60
CA GLY A 11 8.97 -12.35 -0.79
C GLY A 11 7.65 -11.95 -0.11
N ASP A 12 7.70 -11.24 1.02
CA ASP A 12 6.49 -10.72 1.67
C ASP A 12 5.81 -9.65 0.79
N LEU A 13 6.59 -8.77 0.16
CA LEU A 13 6.09 -7.77 -0.79
C LEU A 13 5.58 -8.41 -2.08
N ASP A 14 6.24 -9.46 -2.59
CA ASP A 14 5.75 -10.23 -3.74
C ASP A 14 4.40 -10.88 -3.44
N ALA A 15 4.26 -11.52 -2.27
CA ALA A 15 2.99 -12.12 -1.83
C ALA A 15 1.87 -11.08 -1.65
N PHE A 16 2.21 -9.87 -1.22
CA PHE A 16 1.27 -8.74 -1.19
C PHE A 16 0.81 -8.35 -2.60
N VAL A 17 1.75 -8.23 -3.55
CA VAL A 17 1.45 -7.93 -4.95
C VAL A 17 0.62 -9.04 -5.60
N ASP A 18 0.84 -10.31 -5.24
CA ASP A 18 0.04 -11.43 -5.74
C ASP A 18 -1.43 -11.34 -5.34
N GLY A 19 -1.74 -10.63 -4.26
CA GLY A 19 -3.12 -10.32 -3.84
C GLY A 19 -3.78 -9.18 -4.61
N PHE A 20 -3.06 -8.46 -5.48
CA PHE A 20 -3.65 -7.43 -6.34
C PHE A 20 -4.34 -8.05 -7.55
N ASP A 21 -5.67 -7.96 -7.55
CA ASP A 21 -6.49 -8.18 -8.75
C ASP A 21 -6.71 -6.84 -9.46
N ASP A 22 -6.28 -6.75 -10.72
CA ASP A 22 -6.36 -5.52 -11.54
C ASP A 22 -7.80 -5.04 -11.73
N GLU A 23 -8.77 -5.94 -11.93
CA GLU A 23 -10.17 -5.57 -12.14
C GLU A 23 -10.81 -5.04 -10.86
N GLU A 24 -10.57 -5.72 -9.74
CA GLU A 24 -11.03 -5.25 -8.43
C GLU A 24 -10.35 -3.93 -8.04
N THR A 25 -9.07 -3.79 -8.32
CA THR A 25 -8.30 -2.57 -8.02
C THR A 25 -8.83 -1.39 -8.81
N ALA A 26 -9.10 -1.57 -10.10
CA ALA A 26 -9.69 -0.53 -10.94
C ALA A 26 -11.05 -0.05 -10.41
N ARG A 27 -11.90 -0.99 -10.00
CA ARG A 27 -13.21 -0.70 -9.40
C ARG A 27 -13.07 0.04 -8.06
N ARG A 28 -12.17 -0.41 -7.18
CA ARG A 28 -11.91 0.23 -5.88
C ARG A 28 -11.29 1.63 -6.03
N ALA A 29 -10.39 1.82 -7.00
CA ALA A 29 -9.77 3.12 -7.28
C ALA A 29 -10.80 4.16 -7.75
N SER A 30 -11.73 3.75 -8.63
CA SER A 30 -12.86 4.61 -9.05
C SER A 30 -13.75 5.02 -7.87
N LEU A 31 -14.09 4.06 -6.99
CA LEU A 31 -14.84 4.34 -5.76
C LEU A 31 -14.10 5.31 -4.84
N MET A 32 -12.80 5.10 -4.63
CA MET A 32 -11.97 5.97 -3.78
C MET A 32 -11.84 7.38 -4.33
N ARG A 33 -11.80 7.57 -5.66
CA ARG A 33 -11.87 8.91 -6.26
C ARG A 33 -13.18 9.62 -5.93
N GLY A 34 -14.31 8.92 -6.03
CA GLY A 34 -15.61 9.47 -5.66
C GLY A 34 -15.69 9.86 -4.19
N ILE A 35 -15.18 9.00 -3.29
CA ILE A 35 -15.17 9.25 -1.85
C ILE A 35 -14.19 10.37 -1.49
N GLY A 36 -13.01 10.42 -2.10
CA GLY A 36 -12.01 11.48 -1.84
C GLY A 36 -12.53 12.87 -2.19
N GLN A 37 -13.30 13.01 -3.28
CA GLN A 37 -13.95 14.28 -3.62
C GLN A 37 -15.00 14.70 -2.58
N ALA A 38 -15.79 13.76 -2.05
CA ALA A 38 -16.78 14.04 -1.03
C ALA A 38 -16.16 14.33 0.35
N ALA A 39 -15.08 13.62 0.70
CA ALA A 39 -14.37 13.76 1.97
C ALA A 39 -13.73 15.15 2.13
N HIS A 40 -13.34 15.83 1.04
CA HIS A 40 -12.83 17.20 1.12
C HIS A 40 -13.86 18.23 1.59
N ALA A 41 -15.16 17.91 1.52
CA ALA A 41 -16.24 18.79 1.97
C ALA A 41 -16.77 18.42 3.37
N ASP A 42 -16.32 17.30 3.97
CA ASP A 42 -16.82 16.75 5.21
C ASP A 42 -15.69 16.15 6.06
N ALA A 43 -15.37 16.81 7.16
CA ALA A 43 -14.28 16.42 8.05
C ALA A 43 -14.51 15.09 8.78
N GLU A 44 -15.77 14.68 9.00
CA GLU A 44 -16.09 13.38 9.60
C GLU A 44 -15.85 12.26 8.59
N LEU A 45 -16.24 12.49 7.34
CA LEU A 45 -15.96 11.57 6.24
C LEU A 45 -14.45 11.47 5.95
N GLU A 46 -13.71 12.57 6.03
CA GLU A 46 -12.24 12.56 5.92
C GLU A 46 -11.59 11.71 7.01
N ALA A 47 -12.02 11.87 8.27
CA ALA A 47 -11.51 11.09 9.39
C ALA A 47 -11.82 9.59 9.20
N ALA A 48 -13.06 9.26 8.83
CA ALA A 48 -13.46 7.89 8.53
C ALA A 48 -12.65 7.28 7.38
N LEU A 49 -12.40 8.04 6.30
CA LEU A 49 -11.60 7.58 5.17
C LEU A 49 -10.16 7.29 5.59
N ARG A 50 -9.58 8.14 6.45
CA ARG A 50 -8.24 7.91 7.01
C ARG A 50 -8.21 6.63 7.84
N GLU A 51 -9.19 6.40 8.71
CA GLU A 51 -9.29 5.18 9.52
C GLU A 51 -9.48 3.92 8.68
N LEU A 52 -10.21 4.01 7.56
CA LEU A 52 -10.48 2.87 6.69
C LEU A 52 -9.33 2.52 5.73
N ILE A 53 -8.41 3.45 5.48
CA ILE A 53 -7.30 3.24 4.54
C ILE A 53 -5.96 3.18 5.27
N VAL A 54 -5.63 4.22 6.02
CA VAL A 54 -4.28 4.41 6.59
C VAL A 54 -4.00 3.37 7.67
N GLU A 55 -4.93 3.19 8.61
CA GLU A 55 -4.72 2.28 9.74
C GLU A 55 -4.66 0.80 9.30
N PRO A 56 -5.52 0.30 8.40
CA PRO A 56 -5.39 -1.04 7.84
C PRO A 56 -4.08 -1.27 7.09
N CYS A 57 -3.67 -0.32 6.22
CA CYS A 57 -2.36 -0.41 5.56
C CYS A 57 -1.23 -0.46 6.59
N ARG A 58 -1.25 0.40 7.60
CA ARG A 58 -0.23 0.43 8.64
C ARG A 58 -0.15 -0.89 9.39
N ARG A 59 -1.29 -1.46 9.80
CA ARG A 59 -1.38 -2.76 10.49
C ARG A 59 -0.87 -3.91 9.63
N TYR A 60 -1.12 -3.86 8.32
CA TYR A 60 -0.68 -4.90 7.40
C TYR A 60 0.85 -4.89 7.20
N PHE A 61 1.43 -3.73 6.91
CA PHE A 61 2.86 -3.66 6.54
C PHE A 61 3.83 -3.58 7.72
N THR A 62 3.43 -2.99 8.86
CA THR A 62 4.34 -2.80 10.00
C THR A 62 4.95 -4.12 10.48
N PRO A 63 4.21 -5.23 10.61
CA PRO A 63 4.79 -6.51 11.01
C PRO A 63 5.81 -7.06 10.00
N MET A 64 5.57 -6.92 8.70
CA MET A 64 6.53 -7.34 7.66
C MET A 64 7.86 -6.59 7.80
N LEU A 65 7.81 -5.27 7.96
CA LEU A 65 9.02 -4.45 8.13
C LEU A 65 9.76 -4.78 9.43
N ARG A 66 9.03 -5.00 10.54
CA ARG A 66 9.65 -5.40 11.81
C ARG A 66 10.37 -6.75 11.71
N ARG A 67 9.77 -7.74 11.03
CA ARG A 67 10.43 -9.03 10.80
C ARG A 67 11.66 -8.87 9.90
N ALA A 68 11.58 -8.04 8.86
CA ALA A 68 12.72 -7.73 8.00
C ALA A 68 13.89 -7.09 8.78
N MET A 69 13.60 -6.18 9.71
CA MET A 69 14.62 -5.62 10.61
C MET A 69 15.23 -6.69 11.53
N ALA A 70 14.40 -7.57 12.12
CA ALA A 70 14.85 -8.64 12.99
C ALA A 70 15.77 -9.66 12.25
N ARG A 71 15.53 -9.86 10.95
CA ARG A 71 16.38 -10.69 10.07
C ARG A 71 17.62 -9.97 9.54
N GLY A 72 17.74 -8.67 9.76
CA GLY A 72 18.84 -7.84 9.24
C GLY A 72 18.70 -7.43 7.77
N GLU A 73 17.52 -7.60 7.16
CA GLU A 73 17.25 -7.12 5.79
C GLU A 73 17.08 -5.60 5.71
N LEU A 74 16.68 -4.98 6.83
CA LEU A 74 16.61 -3.53 7.00
C LEU A 74 17.48 -3.12 8.17
N ALA A 75 18.04 -1.90 8.10
CA ALA A 75 18.76 -1.32 9.23
C ALA A 75 17.89 -1.30 10.51
N PRO A 76 18.50 -1.54 11.69
CA PRO A 76 17.83 -1.24 12.96
C PRO A 76 17.33 0.21 12.95
N GLU A 77 16.12 0.43 13.46
CA GLU A 77 15.45 1.74 13.48
C GLU A 77 15.25 2.40 12.09
N ASN A 78 15.10 1.61 11.03
CA ASN A 78 14.82 2.14 9.70
C ASN A 78 13.52 2.97 9.68
N ARG A 79 13.66 4.27 9.42
CA ARG A 79 12.55 5.25 9.39
C ARG A 79 11.57 5.02 8.25
N ALA A 80 11.86 4.14 7.30
CA ALA A 80 10.93 3.75 6.24
C ALA A 80 9.59 3.22 6.78
N VAL A 81 9.57 2.66 8.00
CA VAL A 81 8.34 2.22 8.69
C VAL A 81 7.35 3.37 8.88
N ASP A 82 7.84 4.59 9.11
CA ASP A 82 6.98 5.76 9.30
C ASP A 82 6.32 6.22 8.00
N PHE A 83 6.92 5.87 6.85
CA PHE A 83 6.48 6.33 5.53
C PHE A 83 5.85 5.22 4.68
N ILE A 84 5.69 4.00 5.22
CA ILE A 84 5.23 2.85 4.44
C ILE A 84 3.87 3.07 3.77
N VAL A 85 2.94 3.72 4.48
CA VAL A 85 1.62 4.04 3.92
C VAL A 85 1.75 5.01 2.75
N HIS A 86 2.61 6.03 2.85
CA HIS A 86 2.87 6.95 1.75
C HIS A 86 3.50 6.26 0.55
N MET A 87 4.44 5.35 0.77
CA MET A 87 5.09 4.60 -0.31
C MET A 87 4.09 3.69 -1.04
N VAL A 88 3.23 2.99 -0.29
CA VAL A 88 2.18 2.12 -0.86
C VAL A 88 1.16 2.95 -1.64
N LEU A 89 0.62 4.01 -1.04
CA LEU A 89 -0.32 4.90 -1.72
C LEU A 89 0.31 5.57 -2.94
N GLY A 90 1.59 5.95 -2.86
CA GLY A 90 2.35 6.48 -3.98
C GLY A 90 2.45 5.49 -5.13
N GLY A 91 2.84 4.24 -4.86
CA GLY A 91 2.90 3.19 -5.89
C GLY A 91 1.56 2.88 -6.57
N VAL A 92 0.45 3.06 -5.84
CA VAL A 92 -0.92 2.80 -6.32
C VAL A 92 -1.50 4.01 -7.07
N LEU A 93 -1.38 5.22 -6.51
CA LEU A 93 -2.04 6.43 -7.02
C LEU A 93 -1.20 7.20 -8.04
N ALA A 94 0.13 7.19 -7.91
CA ALA A 94 1.01 8.00 -8.76
C ALA A 94 0.97 7.60 -10.25
N PRO A 95 0.94 6.31 -10.64
CA PRO A 95 0.87 5.94 -12.06
C PRO A 95 -0.37 6.51 -12.75
N GLU A 96 -1.51 6.51 -12.06
CA GLU A 96 -2.75 7.05 -12.60
C GLU A 96 -2.71 8.58 -12.66
N LEU A 97 -2.24 9.23 -11.59
CA LEU A 97 -2.18 10.69 -11.50
C LEU A 97 -1.16 11.31 -12.46
N MET A 98 0.02 10.69 -12.60
CA MET A 98 1.14 11.23 -13.38
C MET A 98 1.09 10.80 -14.84
N GLU A 99 0.62 9.59 -15.12
CA GLU A 99 0.72 8.98 -16.45
C GLU A 99 -0.64 8.62 -17.06
N GLY A 100 -1.74 8.79 -16.33
CA GLY A 100 -3.08 8.39 -16.79
C GLY A 100 -3.24 6.89 -16.98
N ARG A 101 -2.37 6.07 -16.35
CA ARG A 101 -2.39 4.61 -16.47
C ARG A 101 -2.90 3.99 -15.19
N MET A 102 -3.86 3.08 -15.31
CA MET A 102 -4.32 2.29 -14.17
C MET A 102 -3.13 1.51 -13.59
N VAL A 103 -3.06 1.47 -12.25
CA VAL A 103 -2.13 0.58 -11.57
C VAL A 103 -2.47 -0.86 -11.94
N THR A 104 -1.42 -1.67 -12.18
CA THR A 104 -1.56 -3.10 -12.42
C THR A 104 -0.65 -3.86 -11.47
N GLN A 105 -0.97 -5.13 -11.21
CA GLN A 105 -0.14 -6.07 -10.47
C GLN A 105 1.27 -6.12 -11.05
N ALA A 106 1.39 -6.22 -12.38
CA ALA A 106 2.68 -6.19 -13.07
C ALA A 106 3.44 -4.87 -12.85
N GLY A 107 2.72 -3.74 -12.79
CA GLY A 107 3.29 -2.44 -12.45
C GLY A 107 3.82 -2.38 -11.02
N LEU A 108 3.04 -2.86 -10.04
CA LEU A 108 3.45 -2.91 -8.63
C LEU A 108 4.64 -3.85 -8.42
N ARG A 109 4.66 -5.00 -9.11
CA ARG A 109 5.79 -5.95 -9.07
C ARG A 109 7.10 -5.29 -9.52
N ARG A 110 7.07 -4.35 -10.47
CA ARG A 110 8.26 -3.59 -10.88
C ARG A 110 8.80 -2.68 -9.77
N TYR A 111 7.96 -2.13 -8.90
CA TYR A 111 8.44 -1.36 -7.73
C TYR A 111 9.15 -2.26 -6.72
N VAL A 112 8.66 -3.49 -6.51
CA VAL A 112 9.30 -4.44 -5.58
C VAL A 112 10.70 -4.80 -6.05
N HIS A 113 10.92 -4.94 -7.36
CA HIS A 113 12.20 -5.37 -7.95
C HIS A 113 13.08 -4.24 -8.52
N ALA A 114 12.72 -2.98 -8.31
CA ALA A 114 13.57 -1.83 -8.63
C ALA A 114 14.76 -1.74 -7.66
#